data_AF-A0AAV5CKI6-F1
#
_entry.id   AF-A0AAV5CKI6-F1
#
_cell.length_a   1.000
_cell.length_b   1.000
_cell.length_c   1.000
_cell.angle_alpha   90.00
_cell.angle_beta   90.00
_cell.angle_gamma   90.00
#
_symmetry.space_group_name_H-M   'P 1'
#
loop_
_entity.id
_entity.type
_entity.pdbx_description
1 polymer ?
#
loop_
_entity_poly.entity_id
_entity_poly.type
_entity_poly.pdbx_seq_one_letter_code
_entity_poly.pdbx_strand_id
1 'polypeptide(L)'
;MTNMLFMDRSSSIMEFYPMGWRQRAGGGQFVYRWMADRAGMRHEGSWWDPNGEPCPRSTDILSCYKNRQIGHNETYFAEWAARVFATAKERKTTSSFSEATAEEHRRQETTCNCS
;
A
#
# COMPACT_ATOMS: atom_id res chain seq x y z
N MET A 1 1.14 11.03 11.13
CA MET A 1 2.59 10.76 11.19
C MET A 1 2.82 9.40 10.54
N THR A 2 3.82 9.28 9.68
CA THR A 2 3.85 8.25 8.63
C THR A 2 4.43 6.93 9.15
N ASN A 3 3.53 6.03 9.56
CA ASN A 3 3.84 4.66 10.03
C ASN A 3 4.60 3.79 9.00
N MET A 4 4.81 4.31 7.78
CA MET A 4 5.46 3.62 6.65
C MET A 4 6.92 3.24 6.91
N LEU A 5 7.64 3.97 7.76
CA LEU A 5 9.03 3.64 8.10
C LEU A 5 9.16 2.35 8.92
N PHE A 6 8.08 1.92 9.58
CA PHE A 6 8.06 0.75 10.45
C PHE A 6 7.29 -0.43 9.84
N MET A 7 6.72 -0.27 8.66
CA MET A 7 5.99 -1.34 7.97
C MET A 7 6.97 -2.28 7.24
N ASP A 8 6.62 -3.56 7.19
CA ASP A 8 7.44 -4.56 6.51
C ASP A 8 7.56 -4.27 5.02
N ARG A 9 8.75 -4.51 4.48
CA ARG A 9 8.98 -4.46 3.03
C ARG A 9 8.06 -5.45 2.33
N SER A 10 7.63 -5.12 1.11
CA SER A 10 6.62 -5.87 0.35
C SER A 10 5.20 -5.86 0.94
N SER A 11 4.91 -5.09 2.00
CA SER A 11 3.54 -4.86 2.43
C SER A 11 2.75 -4.10 1.37
N SER A 12 1.44 -4.34 1.31
CA SER A 12 0.50 -3.62 0.45
C SER A 12 -0.20 -2.54 1.25
N ILE A 13 -0.27 -1.31 0.72
CA ILE A 13 -0.89 -0.17 1.41
C ILE A 13 -1.96 0.50 0.53
N MET A 14 -2.92 1.17 1.18
CA MET A 14 -3.82 2.15 0.56
C MET A 14 -3.76 3.45 1.34
N GLU A 15 -3.84 4.56 0.62
CA GLU A 15 -3.81 5.90 1.19
C GLU A 15 -5.18 6.53 1.23
N PHE A 16 -5.51 7.19 2.34
CA PHE A 16 -6.76 7.90 2.53
C PHE A 16 -6.50 9.39 2.55
N TYR A 17 -7.17 10.12 1.67
CA TYR A 17 -7.03 11.55 1.50
C TYR A 17 -8.34 12.26 1.85
N PRO A 18 -8.28 13.34 2.65
CA PRO A 18 -9.44 14.14 2.94
C PRO A 18 -9.91 14.91 1.69
N MET A 19 -11.17 15.34 1.73
CA MET A 19 -11.75 16.18 0.68
C MET A 19 -10.89 17.41 0.41
N GLY A 20 -10.74 17.78 -0.87
CA GLY A 20 -9.96 18.95 -1.26
C GLY A 20 -8.45 18.72 -1.40
N TRP A 21 -7.92 17.56 -0.98
CA TRP A 21 -6.51 17.22 -1.17
C TRP A 21 -6.14 17.12 -2.65
N ARG A 22 -6.94 16.39 -3.44
CA ARG A 22 -6.72 16.19 -4.88
C ARG A 22 -6.64 17.50 -5.66
N GLN A 23 -7.47 18.48 -5.30
CA GLN A 23 -7.54 19.76 -5.99
C GLN A 23 -6.40 20.72 -5.59
N ARG A 24 -5.84 20.59 -4.38
CA ARG A 24 -4.94 21.60 -3.80
C ARG A 24 -3.50 21.14 -3.59
N ALA A 25 -3.26 19.83 -3.50
CA ALA A 25 -1.93 19.29 -3.22
C ALA A 25 -1.00 19.31 -4.46
N GLY A 26 -1.55 19.47 -5.68
CA GLY A 26 -0.77 19.44 -6.92
C GLY A 26 0.07 18.15 -7.00
N GLY A 27 1.37 18.29 -7.31
CA GLY A 27 2.31 17.15 -7.29
C GLY A 27 2.48 16.49 -5.91
N GLY A 28 2.19 17.23 -4.83
CA GLY A 28 2.22 16.74 -3.45
C GLY A 28 1.25 15.60 -3.16
N GLN A 29 0.27 15.35 -4.04
CA GLN A 29 -0.65 14.23 -3.92
C GLN A 29 0.01 12.85 -4.03
N PHE A 30 1.26 12.78 -4.53
CA PHE A 30 1.98 11.52 -4.72
C PHE A 30 3.11 11.29 -3.71
N VAL A 31 3.30 12.19 -2.74
CA VAL A 31 4.41 12.12 -1.79
C VAL A 31 4.41 10.80 -1.02
N TYR A 32 3.25 10.33 -0.58
CA TYR A 32 3.14 9.09 0.16
C TYR A 32 3.35 7.86 -0.73
N ARG A 33 2.88 7.90 -1.98
CA ARG A 33 3.20 6.86 -2.98
C ARG A 33 4.70 6.72 -3.18
N TRP A 34 5.41 7.83 -3.39
CA TRP A 34 6.86 7.83 -3.54
C TRP A 34 7.58 7.33 -2.28
N MET A 35 7.08 7.68 -1.10
CA MET A 35 7.64 7.16 0.15
C MET A 35 7.38 5.65 0.30
N ALA A 36 6.22 5.15 -0.10
CA ALA A 36 5.91 3.73 -0.09
C ALA A 36 6.82 2.95 -1.03
N ASP A 37 7.00 3.45 -2.25
CA ASP A 37 7.93 2.87 -3.24
C ASP A 37 9.36 2.85 -2.68
N ARG A 38 9.81 3.95 -2.07
CA ARG A 38 11.14 4.07 -1.46
C ARG A 38 11.33 3.14 -0.26
N ALA A 39 10.28 2.88 0.52
CA ALA A 39 10.29 1.91 1.61
C ALA A 39 10.22 0.45 1.12
N GLY A 40 10.03 0.22 -0.18
CA GLY A 40 9.87 -1.10 -0.76
C GLY A 40 8.50 -1.72 -0.46
N MET A 41 7.49 -0.90 -0.19
CA MET A 41 6.09 -1.32 -0.09
C MET A 41 5.40 -1.23 -1.46
N ARG A 42 4.20 -1.81 -1.56
CA ARG A 42 3.36 -1.77 -2.74
C ARG A 42 2.19 -0.83 -2.50
N HIS A 43 2.15 0.27 -3.25
CA HIS A 43 1.00 1.16 -3.27
C HIS A 43 -0.12 0.52 -4.12
N GLU A 44 -1.19 0.08 -3.46
CA GLU A 44 -2.29 -0.67 -4.10
C GLU A 44 -3.55 0.19 -4.29
N GLY A 45 -3.48 1.50 -4.02
CA GLY A 45 -4.58 2.42 -4.27
C GLY A 45 -4.59 3.68 -3.41
N SER A 46 -5.45 4.61 -3.80
CA SER A 46 -5.72 5.85 -3.08
C SER A 46 -7.22 6.09 -3.03
N TRP A 47 -7.71 6.43 -1.85
CA TRP A 47 -9.08 6.84 -1.59
C TRP A 47 -9.12 8.35 -1.35
N TRP A 48 -9.97 9.05 -2.10
CA TRP A 48 -10.26 10.47 -1.86
C TRP A 48 -11.68 10.58 -1.39
N ASP A 49 -11.87 11.09 -0.19
CA ASP A 49 -13.20 11.26 0.40
C ASP A 49 -14.04 12.25 -0.44
N PRO A 50 -15.13 11.79 -1.07
CA PRO A 50 -16.01 12.66 -1.86
C PRO A 50 -16.94 13.50 -0.98
N ASN A 51 -17.26 13.03 0.23
CA ASN A 51 -18.29 13.58 1.11
C ASN A 51 -17.69 14.26 2.35
N GLY A 52 -16.37 14.44 2.38
CA GLY A 52 -15.70 15.06 3.52
C GLY A 52 -16.16 16.51 3.71
N GLU A 53 -16.38 16.89 4.97
CA GLU A 53 -16.83 18.24 5.32
C GLU A 53 -15.85 19.31 4.78
N PRO A 54 -16.34 20.32 4.04
CA PRO A 54 -15.48 21.36 3.49
C PRO A 54 -14.84 22.16 4.63
N CYS A 55 -13.56 22.47 4.49
CA CYS A 55 -12.88 23.32 5.46
C CYS A 55 -13.38 24.78 5.33
N PRO A 56 -14.02 25.36 6.36
CA PRO A 56 -14.47 26.74 6.30
C PRO A 56 -13.29 27.71 6.42
N ARG A 57 -13.01 28.46 5.34
CA ARG A 57 -12.18 29.68 5.28
C ARG A 57 -10.85 29.68 6.07
N SER A 58 -10.22 28.53 6.30
CA SER A 58 -8.88 28.49 6.87
C SER A 58 -7.85 28.80 5.78
N THR A 59 -6.95 29.74 6.04
CA THR A 59 -5.76 29.97 5.21
C THR A 59 -4.77 28.80 5.31
N ASP A 60 -4.81 28.06 6.41
CA ASP A 60 -4.04 26.82 6.59
C ASP A 60 -4.96 25.62 6.43
N ILE A 61 -4.94 25.07 5.23
CA ILE A 61 -5.78 23.92 4.91
C ILE A 61 -5.27 22.61 5.52
N LEU A 62 -3.96 22.51 5.75
CA LEU A 62 -3.36 21.29 6.26
C LEU A 62 -3.78 21.07 7.72
N SER A 63 -3.78 22.12 8.54
CA SER A 63 -4.27 22.02 9.93
C SER A 63 -5.77 21.72 10.00
N CYS A 64 -6.56 22.26 9.10
CA CYS A 64 -8.01 22.08 9.10
C CYS A 64 -8.46 20.64 8.90
N TYR A 65 -7.73 19.87 8.07
CA TYR A 65 -8.05 18.47 7.79
C TYR A 65 -7.27 17.48 8.66
N LYS A 66 -6.19 17.89 9.33
CA LYS A 66 -5.30 16.99 10.10
C LYS A 66 -6.03 16.16 11.17
N ASN A 67 -7.08 16.71 11.79
CA ASN A 67 -7.82 16.09 12.88
C ASN A 67 -9.25 15.68 12.49
N ARG A 68 -9.60 15.75 11.21
CA ARG A 68 -10.94 15.38 10.75
C ARG A 68 -11.02 13.89 10.46
N GLN A 69 -12.20 13.33 10.70
CA GLN A 69 -12.50 11.97 10.28
C GLN A 69 -12.60 11.94 8.76
N ILE A 70 -11.96 10.95 8.14
CA ILE A 70 -12.04 10.71 6.69
C ILE A 70 -13.15 9.69 6.48
N GLY A 71 -14.18 10.07 5.71
CA GLY A 71 -15.22 9.15 5.27
C GLY A 71 -14.66 8.13 4.29
N HIS A 72 -15.19 6.90 4.34
CA HIS A 72 -14.85 5.88 3.36
C HIS A 72 -16.08 5.08 2.96
N ASN A 73 -16.03 4.53 1.75
CA ASN A 73 -17.05 3.61 1.27
C ASN A 73 -16.64 2.18 1.68
N GLU A 74 -17.39 1.59 2.61
CA GLU A 74 -17.12 0.26 3.15
C GLU A 74 -17.10 -0.82 2.07
N THR A 75 -18.04 -0.76 1.12
CA THR A 75 -18.10 -1.72 0.01
C THR A 75 -16.87 -1.62 -0.87
N TYR A 76 -16.50 -0.40 -1.28
CA TYR A 76 -15.30 -0.17 -2.08
C TYR A 76 -14.04 -0.66 -1.35
N PHE A 77 -13.95 -0.39 -0.04
CA PHE A 77 -12.83 -0.82 0.76
C PHE A 77 -12.76 -2.35 0.90
N ALA A 78 -13.90 -3.01 1.10
CA ALA A 78 -13.97 -4.47 1.17
C ALA A 78 -13.56 -5.12 -0.15
N GLU A 79 -14.02 -4.60 -1.29
CA GLU A 79 -13.63 -5.07 -2.63
C GLU A 79 -12.13 -4.87 -2.88
N TRP A 80 -11.61 -3.70 -2.53
CA TRP A 80 -10.19 -3.43 -2.61
C TRP A 80 -9.38 -4.41 -1.75
N ALA A 81 -9.78 -4.62 -0.49
CA ALA A 81 -9.11 -5.51 0.44
C ALA A 81 -9.12 -6.97 -0.06
N ALA A 82 -10.27 -7.44 -0.56
CA ALA A 82 -10.41 -8.76 -1.15
C ALA A 82 -9.46 -8.97 -2.33
N ARG A 83 -9.36 -8.00 -3.24
CA ARG A 83 -8.41 -8.03 -4.36
C ARG A 83 -6.96 -8.09 -3.87
N VAL A 84 -6.58 -7.23 -2.92
CA VAL A 84 -5.22 -7.20 -2.38
C VAL A 84 -4.86 -8.50 -1.68
N PHE A 85 -5.78 -9.07 -0.90
CA PHE A 85 -5.56 -10.36 -0.24
C PHE A 85 -5.43 -11.51 -1.24
N ALA A 86 -6.23 -11.52 -2.31
CA ALA A 86 -6.08 -12.51 -3.38
C ALA A 86 -4.70 -12.41 -4.04
N THR A 87 -4.28 -11.21 -4.46
CA THR A 87 -2.96 -11.02 -5.06
C THR A 87 -1.81 -11.32 -4.09
N ALA A 88 -1.96 -10.97 -2.80
CA ALA A 88 -0.97 -11.31 -1.77
C ALA A 88 -0.86 -12.83 -1.56
N LYS A 89 -1.98 -13.55 -1.60
CA LYS A 89 -2.01 -15.01 -1.53
C LYS A 89 -1.28 -15.63 -2.72
N GLU A 90 -1.58 -15.19 -3.93
CA GLU A 90 -0.92 -15.65 -5.15
C GLU A 90 0.60 -15.46 -5.08
N ARG A 91 1.07 -14.26 -4.71
CA ARG A 91 2.51 -13.97 -4.56
C ARG A 91 3.20 -14.90 -3.55
N LYS A 92 2.57 -15.16 -2.41
CA LYS A 92 3.11 -16.08 -1.38
C LYS A 92 3.14 -17.52 -1.87
N THR A 93 2.11 -17.96 -2.59
CA THR A 93 2.11 -19.31 -3.19
C THR A 93 3.22 -19.43 -4.22
N THR A 94 3.36 -18.49 -5.15
CA THR A 94 4.44 -18.49 -6.14
C THR A 94 5.83 -18.45 -5.51
N SER A 95 6.03 -17.66 -4.45
CA SER A 95 7.33 -17.63 -3.77
C SER A 95 7.65 -18.98 -3.14
N SER A 96 6.69 -19.61 -2.47
CA SER A 96 6.87 -20.94 -1.87
C SER A 96 7.19 -22.02 -2.91
N PHE A 97 6.56 -21.97 -4.09
CA PHE A 97 6.90 -22.87 -5.20
C PHE A 97 8.32 -22.62 -5.74
N SER A 98 8.74 -21.35 -5.90
CA SER A 98 10.09 -21.03 -6.33
C SER A 98 11.16 -21.44 -5.32
N GLU A 99 10.86 -21.34 -4.02
CA GLU A 99 11.77 -21.78 -2.95
C GLU A 99 11.89 -23.31 -2.92
N ALA A 100 10.77 -24.03 -3.02
CA ALA A 100 10.76 -25.49 -3.06
C ALA A 100 11.53 -26.04 -4.27
N THR A 101 11.34 -25.44 -5.46
CA THR A 101 12.06 -25.84 -6.68
C THR A 101 13.55 -25.52 -6.61
N ALA A 102 13.93 -24.38 -6.05
CA ALA A 102 15.34 -24.04 -5.84
C ALA A 102 16.02 -24.97 -4.82
N GLU A 103 15.30 -25.37 -3.78
CA GLU A 103 15.81 -26.31 -2.77
C GLU A 103 15.98 -27.73 -3.33
N GLU A 104 15.05 -28.16 -4.18
CA GLU A 104 15.14 -29.46 -4.88
C GLU A 104 16.30 -29.50 -5.89
N HIS A 105 16.51 -28.42 -6.65
CA HIS A 105 17.68 -28.29 -7.55
C HIS A 105 19.00 -28.37 -6.76
N ARG A 106 19.08 -27.66 -5.62
CA ARG A 106 20.27 -27.68 -4.76
C ARG A 106 20.57 -29.06 -4.19
N ARG A 107 19.53 -29.83 -3.83
CA ARG A 107 19.66 -31.23 -3.37
C ARG A 107 20.12 -32.15 -4.50
N GLN A 108 19.65 -31.95 -5.73
CA GLN A 108 20.13 -32.72 -6.88
C GLN A 108 21.60 -32.43 -7.19
N GLU A 109 22.02 -31.16 -7.15
CA GLU A 109 23.43 -30.78 -7.32
C GLU A 109 24.35 -31.39 -6.26
N THR A 110 23.93 -31.42 -4.98
CA THR A 110 24.74 -32.07 -3.94
C THR A 110 24.75 -33.59 -4.04
N THR A 111 23.73 -34.21 -4.64
CA THR A 111 23.67 -35.67 -4.83
C THR A 111 24.55 -36.15 -5.99
N CYS A 112 24.81 -35.29 -6.99
CA CYS A 112 25.62 -35.62 -8.16
C CYS A 112 27.14 -35.39 -7.99
N ASN A 113 27.60 -34.84 -6.85
CA ASN A 113 29.03 -34.54 -6.61
C ASN A 113 29.78 -35.68 -5.89
N CYS A 114 29.76 -36.88 -6.46
CA CYS A 114 30.67 -37.96 -6.07
C CYS A 114 31.46 -38.40 -7.31
N SER A 115 32.71 -37.93 -7.43
CA SER A 115 33.73 -38.39 -8.38
C SER A 115 35.07 -38.56 -7.69
#